data_AF-A0A662WFW3-F1
#
_entry.id   AF-A0A662WFW3-F1
#
_cell.length_a   1.000
_cell.length_b   1.000
_cell.length_c   1.000
_cell.angle_alpha   90.00
_cell.angle_beta   90.00
_cell.angle_gamma   90.00
#
_symmetry.space_group_name_H-M   'P 1'
#
loop_
_entity.id
_entity.type
_entity.pdbx_description
1 polymer ?
#
loop_
_entity_poly.entity_id
_entity_poly.type
_entity_poly.pdbx_seq_one_letter_code
_entity_poly.pdbx_strand_id
1 'polypeptide(L)'
;MADAANLPRVSENFPRVPKPCEKVATTFFACFYQHGKQPEGEHDAEVGNRALDVCKASMLAYNTCVDAEMTKHPKALFRVPEAYRLRED
;
A
#
# COMPACT_ATOMS: atom_id res chain seq x y z
N MET A 1 -13.09 13.03 -17.60
CA MET A 1 -12.03 12.06 -17.26
C MET A 1 -11.38 12.56 -15.99
N ALA A 2 -11.67 11.93 -14.84
CA ALA A 2 -11.05 12.34 -13.58
C ALA A 2 -9.54 12.10 -13.70
N ASP A 3 -8.77 13.15 -13.48
CA ASP A 3 -7.32 13.18 -13.63
C ASP A 3 -6.67 12.25 -12.60
N ALA A 4 -6.27 11.05 -13.03
CA ALA A 4 -5.66 10.04 -12.16
C ALA A 4 -4.34 10.52 -11.51
N ALA A 5 -3.77 11.63 -11.97
CA ALA A 5 -2.53 12.20 -11.44
C ALA A 5 -2.71 12.97 -10.11
N ASN A 6 -3.94 13.32 -9.72
CA ASN A 6 -4.22 14.06 -8.48
C ASN A 6 -4.82 13.21 -7.34
N LEU A 7 -5.11 11.93 -7.58
CA LEU A 7 -5.65 11.04 -6.54
C LEU A 7 -4.57 10.71 -5.49
N PRO A 8 -4.92 10.67 -4.18
CA PRO A 8 -3.99 10.21 -3.16
C PRO A 8 -3.54 8.78 -3.46
N ARG A 9 -2.23 8.56 -3.61
CA ARG A 9 -1.66 7.23 -3.91
C ARG A 9 -1.05 6.63 -2.64
N VAL A 10 -1.30 5.34 -2.42
CA VAL A 10 -0.59 4.55 -1.42
C VAL A 10 0.83 4.26 -1.89
N SER A 11 1.72 3.96 -0.94
CA SER A 11 3.09 3.54 -1.20
C SER A 11 3.14 2.32 -2.11
N GLU A 12 4.19 2.20 -2.94
CA GLU A 12 4.49 1.01 -3.75
C GLU A 12 4.70 -0.25 -2.90
N ASN A 13 4.99 -0.07 -1.61
CA ASN A 13 5.17 -1.15 -0.66
C ASN A 13 3.85 -1.61 -0.02
N PHE A 14 2.72 -0.99 -0.35
CA PHE A 14 1.40 -1.43 0.10
C PHE A 14 1.11 -2.89 -0.35
N PRO A 15 0.43 -3.73 0.46
CA PRO A 15 -0.13 -3.49 1.79
C PRO A 15 0.82 -3.91 2.94
N ARG A 16 2.14 -3.78 2.79
CA ARG A 16 3.07 -4.22 3.84
C ARG A 16 2.93 -3.38 5.10
N VAL A 17 3.13 -4.04 6.24
CA VAL A 17 3.16 -3.41 7.55
C VAL A 17 4.39 -3.91 8.32
N PRO A 18 5.55 -3.27 8.16
CA PRO A 18 6.69 -3.49 9.04
C PRO A 18 6.26 -3.26 10.49
N LYS A 19 6.77 -4.06 11.44
CA LYS A 19 6.42 -3.93 12.88
C LYS A 19 6.51 -2.49 13.41
N PRO A 20 7.53 -1.68 13.06
CA PRO A 20 7.60 -0.29 13.52
C PRO A 20 6.44 0.60 13.03
N CYS A 21 5.82 0.24 11.90
CA CYS A 21 4.74 0.99 11.26
C CYS A 21 3.34 0.48 11.62
N GLU A 22 3.23 -0.51 12.50
CA GLU A 22 1.94 -1.13 12.84
C GLU A 22 0.90 -0.09 13.31
N LYS A 23 1.29 0.79 14.23
CA LYS A 23 0.38 1.81 14.78
C LYS A 23 -0.18 2.77 13.72
N VAL A 24 0.67 3.27 12.82
CA VAL A 24 0.23 4.17 11.74
C VAL A 24 -0.58 3.42 10.68
N ALA A 25 -0.22 2.16 10.40
CA ALA A 25 -0.97 1.30 9.49
C ALA A 25 -2.37 1.00 10.02
N THR A 26 -2.52 0.58 11.28
CA THR A 26 -3.83 0.31 11.89
C THR A 26 -4.74 1.52 11.81
N THR A 27 -4.19 2.73 12.04
CA THR A 27 -4.96 3.97 11.95
C THR A 27 -5.46 4.23 10.53
N PHE A 28 -4.59 4.07 9.53
CA PHE A 28 -4.96 4.21 8.12
C PHE A 28 -5.99 3.17 7.68
N PHE A 29 -5.74 1.90 7.95
CA PHE A 29 -6.64 0.80 7.55
C PHE A 29 -8.01 0.89 8.23
N ALA A 30 -8.06 1.31 9.51
CA ALA A 30 -9.33 1.52 10.20
C ALA A 30 -10.16 2.63 9.53
N CYS A 31 -9.51 3.77 9.22
CA CYS A 31 -10.17 4.87 8.50
C CYS A 31 -10.64 4.42 7.11
N PHE A 32 -9.76 3.77 6.36
CA PHE A 32 -10.08 3.31 5.01
C PHE A 32 -11.21 2.28 5.01
N TYR A 33 -11.23 1.35 5.97
CA TYR A 33 -12.32 0.39 6.12
C TYR A 33 -13.65 1.09 6.47
N GLN A 34 -13.64 2.06 7.38
CA GLN A 34 -14.84 2.78 7.78
C GLN A 34 -15.48 3.55 6.62
N HIS A 35 -14.68 4.15 5.75
CA HIS A 35 -15.16 5.02 4.66
C HIS A 35 -15.20 4.35 3.28
N GLY A 36 -14.48 3.24 3.10
CA GLY A 36 -14.35 2.53 1.82
C GLY A 36 -15.08 1.18 1.77
N LYS A 37 -15.66 0.72 2.89
CA LYS A 37 -16.45 -0.52 2.90
C LYS A 37 -17.74 -0.33 2.09
N GLN A 38 -17.96 -1.20 1.12
CA GLN A 38 -19.20 -1.28 0.36
C GLN A 38 -20.12 -2.34 0.96
N PRO A 39 -21.44 -2.08 1.01
CA PRO A 39 -22.42 -3.11 1.32
C PRO A 39 -22.48 -4.15 0.19
N GLU A 40 -22.93 -5.36 0.54
CA GLU A 40 -23.06 -6.45 -0.41
C GLU A 40 -24.06 -6.09 -1.52
N GLY A 41 -23.65 -6.25 -2.79
CA GLY A 41 -24.46 -5.94 -3.96
C GLY A 41 -24.36 -4.49 -4.47
N GLU A 42 -23.66 -3.60 -3.76
CA GLU A 42 -23.36 -2.25 -4.24
C GLU A 42 -21.92 -2.15 -4.77
N HIS A 43 -21.77 -1.64 -5.99
CA HIS A 43 -20.48 -1.48 -6.66
C HIS A 43 -20.27 -0.03 -7.08
N ASP A 44 -19.79 0.80 -6.15
CA ASP A 44 -19.38 2.16 -6.44
C ASP A 44 -17.86 2.23 -6.69
N ALA A 45 -17.45 2.33 -7.95
CA ALA A 45 -16.02 2.38 -8.31
C ALA A 45 -15.26 3.54 -7.63
N GLU A 46 -15.94 4.60 -7.20
CA GLU A 46 -15.33 5.81 -6.64
C GLU A 46 -15.23 5.80 -5.12
N VAL A 47 -15.85 4.84 -4.41
CA VAL A 47 -15.82 4.82 -2.93
C VAL A 47 -14.39 4.75 -2.39
N GLY A 48 -13.51 4.01 -3.08
CA GLY A 48 -12.12 3.86 -2.71
C GLY A 48 -11.37 5.18 -2.82
N ASN A 49 -11.58 5.92 -3.90
CA ASN A 49 -10.98 7.24 -4.11
C ASN A 49 -11.44 8.22 -3.03
N ARG A 50 -12.74 8.25 -2.72
CA ARG A 50 -13.28 9.11 -1.65
C ARG A 50 -12.72 8.72 -0.27
N ALA A 51 -12.59 7.43 0.01
CA ALA A 51 -11.99 6.97 1.25
C ALA A 51 -10.50 7.35 1.37
N LEU A 52 -9.74 7.31 0.27
CA LEU A 52 -8.35 7.77 0.24
C LEU A 52 -8.24 9.28 0.48
N ASP A 53 -9.16 10.09 -0.07
CA ASP A 53 -9.20 11.53 0.19
C ASP A 53 -9.51 11.85 1.66
N VAL A 54 -10.50 11.19 2.25
CA VAL A 54 -10.87 11.37 3.66
C VAL A 54 -9.72 10.92 4.58
N CYS A 55 -9.07 9.79 4.27
CA CYS A 55 -8.03 9.21 5.09
C CYS A 55 -6.62 9.68 4.73
N LYS A 56 -6.47 10.70 3.89
CA LYS A 56 -5.20 11.16 3.30
C LYS A 56 -4.10 11.41 4.32
N ALA A 57 -4.42 12.04 5.46
CA ALA A 57 -3.44 12.31 6.50
C ALA A 57 -2.84 11.02 7.10
N SER A 58 -3.70 10.05 7.42
CA SER A 58 -3.28 8.75 7.94
C SER A 58 -2.55 7.91 6.88
N MET A 59 -2.96 8.01 5.61
CA MET A 59 -2.30 7.37 4.47
C MET A 59 -0.88 7.91 4.29
N LEU A 60 -0.68 9.22 4.36
CA LEU A 60 0.65 9.83 4.25
C LEU A 60 1.58 9.35 5.38
N ALA A 61 1.09 9.30 6.62
CA ALA A 61 1.86 8.80 7.76
C ALA A 61 2.25 7.31 7.58
N TYR A 62 1.32 6.50 7.07
CA TYR A 62 1.59 5.11 6.70
C TYR A 62 2.67 5.02 5.61
N ASN A 63 2.49 5.72 4.49
CA ASN A 63 3.41 5.71 3.37
C ASN A 63 4.83 6.10 3.82
N THR A 64 4.97 7.23 4.52
CA THR A 64 6.27 7.70 5.01
C THR A 64 6.96 6.66 5.90
N CYS A 65 6.23 6.01 6.80
CA CYS A 65 6.83 5.00 7.66
C CYS A 65 7.27 3.76 6.87
N VAL A 66 6.37 3.23 6.02
CA VAL A 66 6.67 2.00 5.28
C VAL A 66 7.81 2.22 4.30
N ASP A 67 7.83 3.34 3.57
CA ASP A 67 8.90 3.64 2.61
C ASP A 67 10.26 3.80 3.30
N ALA A 68 10.29 4.43 4.48
CA ALA A 68 11.50 4.54 5.29
C ALA A 68 11.98 3.17 5.77
N GLU A 69 11.10 2.31 6.29
CA GLU A 69 11.47 0.97 6.77
C GLU A 69 11.90 0.04 5.63
N MET A 70 11.24 0.13 4.48
CA MET A 70 11.58 -0.65 3.30
C MET A 70 12.92 -0.22 2.67
N THR A 71 13.29 1.05 2.79
CA THR A 71 14.60 1.56 2.38
C THR A 71 15.72 1.12 3.34
N LYS A 72 15.43 1.02 4.65
CA LYS A 72 16.39 0.51 5.65
C LYS A 72 16.67 -0.98 5.52
N HIS A 73 15.67 -1.74 5.08
CA HIS A 73 15.76 -3.18 4.90
C HIS A 73 15.54 -3.56 3.43
N PRO A 74 16.46 -3.17 2.52
CA PRO A 74 16.35 -3.59 1.14
C PRO A 74 16.43 -5.11 1.11
N LYS A 75 15.43 -5.77 0.51
CA LYS A 75 15.50 -7.21 0.28
C LYS A 75 16.76 -7.46 -0.53
N ALA A 76 17.73 -8.15 0.05
CA ALA A 76 18.90 -8.60 -0.69
C ALA A 76 18.41 -9.50 -1.82
N LEU A 77 18.46 -9.00 -3.05
CA LEU A 77 18.22 -9.79 -4.24
C LEU A 77 19.44 -10.67 -4.43
N PHE A 78 19.45 -11.83 -3.78
CA PHE A 78 20.49 -12.82 -4.01
C PHE A 78 20.32 -13.37 -5.41
N ARG A 79 21.36 -13.27 -6.24
CA ARG A 79 21.39 -14.00 -7.50
C ARG A 79 21.27 -15.47 -7.17
N VAL A 80 20.30 -16.13 -7.80
CA VAL A 80 20.16 -17.58 -7.74
C VAL A 80 21.52 -18.20 -8.10
N PRO A 81 22.06 -19.12 -7.28
CA PRO A 81 23.31 -19.82 -7.58
C PRO A 81 23.21 -20.46 -8.96
N GLU A 82 24.32 -20.49 -9.70
CA GLU A 82 24.34 -20.97 -11.08
C GLU A 82 23.76 -22.39 -11.24
N ALA A 83 23.93 -23.24 -10.21
CA ALA A 83 23.37 -24.59 -10.14
C ALA A 83 21.83 -24.67 -10.24
N TYR A 84 21.12 -23.56 -10.01
CA TYR A 84 19.66 -23.48 -10.11
C TYR A 84 19.19 -22.54 -11.24
N ARG A 85 20.09 -22.05 -12.09
CA ARG A 85 19.68 -21.42 -13.35
C ARG A 85 19.33 -22.53 -14.33
N LEU A 86 18.04 -22.79 -14.49
CA LEU A 86 17.55 -23.65 -15.56
C LEU A 86 18.13 -23.11 -16.88
N ARG A 87 18.88 -23.92 -17.62
CA ARG A 87 19.21 -23.59 -19.01
C ARG A 87 17.91 -23.70 -19.79
N GLU A 88 17.53 -22.62 -20.47
CA GLU A 88 16.55 -22.70 -21.54
C GLU A 88 17.20 -23.52 -22.66
N ASP A 89 16.58 -24.65 -23.00
CA ASP A 89 16.89 -25.44 -24.21
C ASP A 89 16.33 -24.77 -25.46
#